data_AF-A0A7S0EE34-F1
#
_entry.id   AF-A0A7S0EE34-F1
#
_cell.length_a   1.000
_cell.length_b   1.000
_cell.length_c   1.000
_cell.angle_alpha   90.00
_cell.angle_beta   90.00
_cell.angle_gamma   90.00
#
_symmetry.space_group_name_H-M   'P 1'
#
loop_
_entity.id
_entity.type
_entity.pdbx_description
1 polymer ?
#
loop_
_entity_poly.entity_id
_entity_poly.type
_entity_poly.pdbx_seq_one_letter_code
_entity_poly.pdbx_strand_id
1 'polypeptide(L)'
;QAAPDVAKYLPLPFDRTYDNPCFQNGSSLLCLPAFFVAGGMQCGGWDLWRRLKAHEHISDHHDPAPHWWTNHPRSTAGSFDRYLSLFSDRKTLAQVRAQPHT
;
A
#
# COMPACT_ATOMS: atom_id res chain seq x y z
N GLN A 1 -27.66 3.40 12.54
CA GLN A 1 -27.30 2.35 11.56
C GLN A 1 -25.79 2.22 11.56
N ALA A 2 -25.25 1.02 11.76
CA ALA A 2 -23.81 0.79 11.61
C ALA A 2 -23.46 0.75 10.12
N ALA A 3 -22.25 1.19 9.76
CA ALA A 3 -21.77 1.06 8.39
C ALA A 3 -21.73 -0.43 8.00
N PRO A 4 -22.09 -0.79 6.76
CA PRO A 4 -22.04 -2.17 6.30
C PRO A 4 -20.61 -2.72 6.39
N ASP A 5 -20.48 -4.02 6.68
CA ASP A 5 -19.19 -4.69 6.72
C ASP A 5 -18.57 -4.74 5.32
N VAL A 6 -17.69 -3.77 5.06
CA VAL A 6 -16.98 -3.63 3.79
C VAL A 6 -16.05 -4.81 3.52
N ALA A 7 -15.66 -5.58 4.55
CA ALA A 7 -14.78 -6.74 4.37
C ALA A 7 -15.40 -7.79 3.45
N LYS A 8 -16.73 -7.94 3.47
CA LYS A 8 -17.48 -8.85 2.58
C LYS A 8 -17.31 -8.52 1.08
N TYR A 9 -16.96 -7.29 0.76
CA TYR A 9 -16.85 -6.78 -0.62
C TYR A 9 -15.41 -6.52 -1.05
N LEU A 10 -14.45 -6.64 -0.12
CA LEU A 10 -13.04 -6.60 -0.47
C LEU A 10 -12.65 -7.92 -1.16
N PRO A 11 -11.66 -7.90 -2.07
CA PRO A 11 -11.06 -9.12 -2.60
C PRO A 11 -10.34 -9.86 -1.47
N LEU A 12 -11.12 -10.61 -0.70
CA LEU A 12 -10.67 -11.56 0.31
C LEU A 12 -10.74 -12.96 -0.29
N PRO A 13 -9.77 -13.83 0.02
CA PRO A 13 -8.78 -13.66 1.07
C PRO A 13 -7.48 -13.00 0.61
N PHE A 14 -6.95 -12.10 1.45
CA PHE A 14 -5.54 -11.71 1.36
C PHE A 14 -4.65 -12.92 1.67
N ASP A 15 -3.53 -13.01 0.97
CA ASP A 15 -2.50 -14.00 1.17
C ASP A 15 -1.76 -13.73 2.47
N ARG A 16 -1.97 -14.61 3.45
CA ARG A 16 -1.40 -14.51 4.81
C ARG A 16 0.10 -14.81 4.85
N THR A 17 0.70 -15.20 3.74
CA THR A 17 2.15 -15.34 3.63
C THR A 17 2.85 -13.98 3.63
N TYR A 18 2.15 -12.87 3.39
CA TYR A 18 2.74 -11.53 3.39
C TYR A 18 2.18 -10.68 4.53
N ASP A 19 3.05 -9.86 5.15
CA ASP A 19 2.62 -8.86 6.15
C ASP A 19 1.77 -7.75 5.51
N ASN A 20 2.05 -7.45 4.24
CA ASN A 20 1.24 -6.56 3.44
C ASN A 20 -0.08 -7.25 3.02
N PRO A 21 -1.21 -6.52 2.95
CA PRO A 21 -2.45 -7.04 2.38
C PRO A 21 -2.29 -7.28 0.88
N CYS A 22 -1.84 -8.47 0.52
CA CYS A 22 -1.61 -8.89 -0.85
C CYS A 22 -2.64 -9.93 -1.28
N PHE A 23 -2.93 -10.01 -2.58
CA PHE A 23 -3.81 -11.03 -3.15
C PHE A 23 -3.36 -11.36 -4.58
N GLN A 24 -3.69 -12.57 -5.03
CA GLN A 24 -3.43 -12.99 -6.40
C GLN A 24 -4.50 -12.42 -7.33
N ASN A 25 -4.06 -11.82 -8.44
CA ASN A 25 -4.91 -11.41 -9.55
C ASN A 25 -4.36 -12.06 -10.83
N GLY A 26 -4.91 -13.22 -11.19
CA GLY A 26 -4.36 -14.06 -12.25
C GLY A 26 -2.95 -14.55 -11.89
N SER A 27 -1.95 -14.18 -12.69
CA SER A 27 -0.54 -14.49 -12.46
C SER A 27 0.23 -13.41 -11.70
N SER A 28 -0.43 -12.29 -11.36
CA SER A 28 0.19 -11.14 -10.70
C SER A 28 -0.17 -11.10 -9.22
N LEU A 29 0.84 -10.87 -8.38
CA LEU A 29 0.64 -10.53 -6.98
C LEU A 29 0.41 -9.03 -6.87
N LEU A 30 -0.74 -8.62 -6.33
CA LEU A 30 -1.04 -7.22 -6.06
C LEU A 30 -1.10 -7.00 -4.55
N CYS A 31 -0.49 -5.91 -4.09
CA CYS A 31 -0.39 -5.57 -2.68
C CYS A 31 -0.93 -4.16 -2.42
N LEU A 32 -1.60 -4.02 -1.28
CA LEU A 32 -1.91 -2.73 -0.69
C LEU A 32 -0.80 -2.34 0.31
N PRO A 33 -0.65 -1.04 0.61
CA PRO A 33 0.23 -0.62 1.69
C PRO A 33 -0.28 -1.16 3.04
N ALA A 34 0.63 -1.68 3.87
CA ALA A 34 0.31 -2.17 5.20
C ALA A 34 -0.08 -1.04 6.18
N PHE A 35 0.42 0.18 5.94
CA PHE A 35 0.11 1.36 6.72
C PHE A 35 0.13 2.62 5.86
N PHE A 36 -0.41 3.72 6.39
CA PHE A 36 -0.37 5.04 5.76
C PHE A 36 0.23 6.05 6.74
N VAL A 37 1.04 6.97 6.23
CA VAL A 37 1.41 8.17 6.99
C VAL A 37 0.35 9.24 6.72
N ALA A 38 -0.52 9.47 7.69
CA ALA A 38 -1.53 10.52 7.65
C ALA A 38 -1.05 11.77 8.42
N GLY A 39 -1.45 12.95 7.94
CA GLY A 39 -1.09 14.21 8.59
C GLY A 39 -1.58 15.42 7.80
N GLY A 40 -1.49 16.59 8.42
CA GLY A 40 -1.74 17.86 7.76
C GLY A 40 -0.55 18.32 6.90
N MET A 41 -0.79 19.34 6.07
CA MET A 41 0.31 19.99 5.36
C MET A 41 1.33 20.55 6.36
N GLN A 42 2.62 20.39 6.07
CA GLN A 42 3.74 20.90 6.89
C GLN A 42 3.87 20.33 8.32
N CYS A 43 3.16 19.27 8.69
CA CYS A 43 3.31 18.64 10.02
C CYS A 43 4.51 17.67 10.13
N GLY A 44 5.49 17.77 9.23
CA GLY A 44 6.67 16.89 9.23
C GLY A 44 6.48 15.50 8.62
N GLY A 45 5.39 15.25 7.87
CA GLY A 45 5.14 13.94 7.24
C GLY A 45 6.29 13.43 6.36
N TRP A 46 6.97 14.31 5.63
CA TRP A 46 8.15 13.96 4.82
C TRP A 46 9.39 13.62 5.66
N ASP A 47 9.57 14.24 6.83
CA ASP A 47 10.68 13.89 7.74
C ASP A 47 10.44 12.51 8.35
N LEU A 48 9.21 12.27 8.83
CA LEU A 48 8.79 10.96 9.34
C LEU A 48 8.97 9.87 8.29
N TRP A 49 8.49 10.08 7.06
CA TRP A 49 8.66 9.12 5.96
C TRP A 49 10.14 8.81 5.69
N ARG A 50 11.00 9.83 5.68
CA ARG A 50 12.44 9.66 5.48
C ARG A 50 13.10 8.78 6.56
N ARG A 51 12.65 8.90 7.80
CA ARG A 51 13.13 8.07 8.93
C ARG A 51 12.58 6.65 8.85
N LEU A 52 11.30 6.50 8.54
CA LEU A 52 10.66 5.19 8.38
C LEU A 52 11.33 4.35 7.30
N LYS A 53 11.56 4.94 6.12
CA LYS A 53 12.17 4.23 4.99
C LYS A 53 13.66 3.85 5.19
N ALA A 54 14.27 4.25 6.31
CA ALA A 54 15.58 3.75 6.71
C ALA A 54 15.52 2.33 7.32
N HIS A 55 14.32 1.87 7.70
CA HIS A 55 14.09 0.53 8.20
C HIS A 55 14.08 -0.49 7.06
N GLU A 56 14.80 -1.60 7.20
CA GLU A 56 14.96 -2.64 6.16
C GLU A 56 13.63 -3.26 5.68
N HIS A 57 12.62 -3.33 6.55
CA HIS A 57 11.29 -3.83 6.20
C HIS A 57 10.37 -2.80 5.52
N ILE A 58 10.81 -1.56 5.33
CA ILE A 58 10.00 -0.54 4.65
C ILE A 58 10.58 -0.34 3.24
N SER A 59 9.79 -0.69 2.21
CA SER A 59 10.16 -0.41 0.82
C SER A 59 10.10 1.10 0.55
N ASP A 60 11.07 1.63 -0.19
CA ASP A 60 11.05 3.00 -0.72
C ASP A 60 10.89 3.07 -2.24
N HIS A 61 10.55 1.93 -2.87
CA HIS A 61 10.43 1.78 -4.32
C HIS A 61 9.02 2.10 -4.86
N HIS A 62 8.08 2.47 -3.98
CA HIS A 62 6.71 2.84 -4.31
C HIS A 62 6.49 4.36 -4.24
N ASP A 63 5.36 4.85 -4.76
CA ASP A 63 4.94 6.25 -4.59
C ASP A 63 4.38 6.45 -3.16
N PRO A 64 5.05 7.21 -2.28
CA PRO A 64 4.60 7.42 -0.90
C PRO A 64 3.50 8.48 -0.78
N ALA A 65 3.20 9.22 -1.85
CA ALA A 65 2.23 10.31 -1.85
C ALA A 65 1.24 10.21 -3.01
N PRO A 66 0.54 9.08 -3.19
CA PRO A 66 -0.34 8.90 -4.35
C PRO A 66 -1.61 9.75 -4.28
N HIS A 67 -1.89 10.37 -3.12
CA HIS A 67 -3.10 11.15 -2.85
C HIS A 67 -4.41 10.40 -3.16
N TRP A 68 -4.40 9.07 -3.04
CA TRP A 68 -5.57 8.23 -3.31
C TRP A 68 -6.78 8.65 -2.48
N TRP A 69 -6.62 8.72 -1.16
CA TRP A 69 -7.72 9.05 -0.25
C TRP A 69 -8.16 10.52 -0.30
N THR A 70 -7.27 11.44 -0.69
CA THR A 70 -7.54 12.89 -0.60
C THR A 70 -8.00 13.51 -1.91
N ASN A 71 -7.54 13.00 -3.05
CA ASN A 71 -7.73 13.66 -4.35
C ASN A 71 -8.44 12.77 -5.38
N HIS A 72 -8.95 11.58 -5.04
CA HIS A 72 -9.67 10.74 -6.01
C HIS A 72 -10.88 11.48 -6.60
N PRO A 73 -11.11 11.46 -7.93
CA PRO A 73 -10.40 10.69 -8.98
C PRO A 73 -9.15 11.36 -9.59
N ARG A 74 -8.75 12.54 -9.12
CA ARG A 74 -7.56 13.29 -9.58
C ARG A 74 -6.27 12.90 -8.86
N SER A 75 -6.26 11.79 -8.13
CA SER A 75 -5.05 11.24 -7.50
C SER A 75 -4.04 10.82 -8.58
N THR A 76 -2.76 10.67 -8.23
CA THR A 76 -1.74 10.21 -9.20
C THR A 76 -2.07 8.82 -9.76
N ALA A 77 -2.85 8.04 -9.03
CA ALA A 77 -3.36 6.77 -9.46
C ALA A 77 -4.53 6.88 -10.45
N GLY A 78 -5.53 7.73 -10.21
CA GLY A 78 -6.71 7.87 -11.08
C GLY A 78 -7.69 6.69 -11.09
N SER A 79 -7.22 5.44 -11.00
CA SER A 79 -8.01 4.21 -10.90
C SER A 79 -7.48 3.27 -9.82
N PHE A 80 -8.31 2.32 -9.38
CA PHE A 80 -7.90 1.34 -8.37
C PHE A 80 -6.80 0.40 -8.88
N ASP A 81 -6.87 -0.05 -10.13
CA ASP A 81 -5.83 -0.89 -10.74
C ASP A 81 -4.49 -0.16 -10.80
N ARG A 82 -4.51 1.13 -11.18
CA ARG A 82 -3.30 1.94 -11.20
C ARG A 82 -2.78 2.16 -9.78
N TYR A 83 -3.65 2.40 -8.81
CA TYR A 83 -3.28 2.52 -7.40
C TYR A 83 -2.56 1.26 -6.90
N LEU A 84 -3.10 0.07 -7.17
CA LEU A 84 -2.43 -1.19 -6.84
C LEU A 84 -1.05 -1.30 -7.51
N SER A 85 -0.93 -0.88 -8.77
CA SER A 85 0.36 -0.91 -9.49
C SER A 85 1.43 -0.01 -8.88
N LEU A 86 1.07 1.06 -8.15
CA LEU A 86 2.02 1.94 -7.47
C LEU A 86 2.71 1.26 -6.28
N PHE A 87 2.08 0.24 -5.68
CA PHE A 87 2.60 -0.52 -4.55
C PHE A 87 3.02 -1.95 -4.91
N SER A 88 2.74 -2.39 -6.14
CA SER A 88 3.00 -3.74 -6.62
C SER A 88 4.05 -3.77 -7.74
N ASP A 89 4.93 -2.77 -7.78
CA ASP A 89 6.04 -2.77 -8.74
C ASP A 89 7.01 -3.91 -8.44
N ARG A 90 7.80 -4.31 -9.45
CA ARG A 90 8.72 -5.46 -9.37
C ARG A 90 9.70 -5.37 -8.20
N LYS A 91 10.24 -4.18 -7.89
CA LYS A 91 11.21 -3.99 -6.81
C LYS A 91 10.52 -4.04 -5.45
N THR A 92 9.35 -3.39 -5.30
CA THR A 92 8.57 -3.49 -4.06
C THR A 92 8.16 -4.93 -3.78
N LEU A 93 7.65 -5.66 -4.78
CA LEU A 93 7.28 -7.07 -4.61
C LEU A 93 8.50 -7.97 -4.32
N ALA A 94 9.68 -7.67 -4.85
CA ALA A 94 10.89 -8.41 -4.53
C ALA A 94 11.26 -8.25 -3.04
N GLN A 95 11.14 -7.04 -2.49
CA GLN A 95 11.39 -6.79 -1.07
C GLN A 95 10.32 -7.44 -0.19
N VAL A 96 9.03 -7.31 -0.53
CA VAL A 96 7.93 -7.95 0.21
C VAL A 96 8.11 -9.48 0.25
N ARG A 97 8.58 -10.10 -0.83
CA ARG A 97 8.87 -11.55 -0.88
C ARG A 97 10.11 -11.97 -0.10
N ALA A 98 11.05 -11.06 0.11
CA ALA A 98 12.30 -11.33 0.82
C ALA A 98 12.18 -11.14 2.34
N GLN A 99 11.09 -10.54 2.81
CA GLN A 99 10.87 -10.28 4.23
C GLN A 99 10.63 -11.58 5.00
N PRO A 100 11.33 -11.79 6.13
CA PRO A 100 11.08 -12.93 7.01
C PRO A 100 9.71 -12.79 7.68
N HIS A 101 8.95 -13.88 7.76
CA HIS A 101 7.69 -13.90 8.49
C HIS A 101 7.95 -13.70 9.99
N THR A 102 7.31 -12.71 10.59
CA THR A 102 7.25 -12.53 12.06
C THR A 102 6.18 -13.39 12.72
#